data_AF-N9RDH5-F1
#
_entry.id   AF-N9RDH5-F1
#
_cell.length_a   1.000
_cell.length_b   1.000
_cell.length_c   1.000
_cell.angle_alpha   90.00
_cell.angle_beta   90.00
_cell.angle_gamma   90.00
#
_symmetry.space_group_name_H-M   'P 1'
#
loop_
_entity.id
_entity.type
_entity.pdbx_description
1 polymer ?
#
loop_
_entity_poly.entity_id
_entity_poly.type
_entity_poly.pdbx_seq_one_letter_code
_entity_poly.pdbx_strand_id
1 'polypeptide(L)'
;MLKIRLNKSTIFITLALSTLLFLGGCIHRLKADVQPPQIEGMFWQPDLATTPPSGNWDLLGVSTFVPQWSVVQSKSWFDHEIGLQKWDKNINLQQLQQKPWAQHILLGLAGEYDEKLARSKVLQLAENSKKIIDNTKLIPLKGYYFPVEADPTWICVNDLAKAIRTLPKPLWISIYSGEQAPEHLDTWLKSWLPSRTGVFFQDGVGVGTRSPQQARIVLEYLQKEFGKDNIIIVLEAFRPVKGGKFRSAYPWEVIEQLKAYEGQKVYIFDGPHYMNRMTVYTVALWYKLRYGAHTIKAS
;
A
#
# COMPACT_ATOMS: atom_id res chain seq x y z
N MET A 1 40.19 -75.29 -16.92
CA MET A 1 41.00 -74.25 -16.26
C MET A 1 41.25 -73.11 -17.24
N LEU A 2 40.48 -72.01 -17.15
CA LEU A 2 40.72 -70.79 -17.92
C LEU A 2 40.90 -69.64 -16.93
N LYS A 3 42.14 -69.14 -16.80
CA LYS A 3 42.48 -68.00 -15.94
C LYS A 3 42.15 -66.70 -16.69
N ILE A 4 41.10 -66.00 -16.26
CA ILE A 4 40.82 -64.63 -16.72
C ILE A 4 41.70 -63.68 -15.90
N ARG A 5 42.68 -63.05 -16.56
CA ARG A 5 43.47 -61.94 -16.01
C ARG A 5 42.59 -60.68 -16.00
N LEU A 6 42.19 -60.22 -14.81
CA LEU A 6 41.64 -58.88 -14.64
C LEU A 6 42.77 -57.84 -14.74
N ASN A 7 42.65 -56.95 -15.72
CA ASN A 7 43.58 -55.86 -15.96
C ASN A 7 43.28 -54.69 -15.00
N LYS A 8 44.27 -54.21 -14.25
CA LYS A 8 44.13 -53.19 -13.19
C LYS A 8 43.71 -51.79 -13.68
N SER A 9 43.63 -51.55 -15.00
CA SER A 9 43.29 -50.24 -15.57
C SER A 9 41.79 -49.93 -15.64
N THR A 10 40.90 -50.91 -15.45
CA THR A 10 39.45 -50.68 -15.64
C THR A 10 38.73 -50.27 -14.34
N ILE A 11 39.42 -50.30 -13.19
CA ILE A 11 38.83 -49.99 -11.87
C ILE A 11 38.91 -48.48 -11.56
N PHE A 12 39.81 -47.72 -12.20
CA PHE A 12 39.98 -46.29 -11.94
C PHE A 12 39.08 -45.36 -12.76
N ILE A 13 38.46 -45.84 -13.84
CA ILE A 13 37.58 -45.00 -14.68
C ILE A 13 36.14 -45.00 -14.14
N THR A 14 35.68 -46.06 -13.49
CA THR A 14 34.36 -46.11 -12.87
C THR A 14 34.27 -45.32 -11.56
N LEU A 15 35.39 -45.12 -10.85
CA LEU A 15 35.40 -44.36 -9.60
C LEU A 15 35.44 -42.83 -9.78
N ALA A 16 35.89 -42.35 -10.95
CA ALA A 16 35.96 -40.92 -11.26
C ALA A 16 34.64 -40.34 -11.82
N LEU A 17 33.75 -41.19 -12.36
CA LEU A 17 32.44 -40.76 -12.85
C LEU A 17 31.37 -40.73 -11.75
N SER A 18 31.55 -41.50 -10.68
CA SER A 18 30.66 -41.48 -9.51
C SER A 18 30.85 -40.26 -8.60
N THR A 19 32.03 -39.62 -8.62
CA THR A 19 32.27 -38.41 -7.81
C THR A 19 31.80 -37.12 -8.48
N LEU A 20 31.65 -37.07 -9.81
CA LEU A 20 31.05 -35.92 -10.49
C LEU A 20 29.52 -35.88 -10.43
N LEU A 21 28.85 -37.02 -10.22
CA LEU A 21 27.39 -37.07 -10.08
C LEU A 21 26.89 -36.79 -8.65
N PHE A 22 27.76 -36.88 -7.64
CA PHE A 22 27.42 -36.57 -6.24
C PHE A 22 27.71 -35.11 -5.83
N LEU A 23 28.45 -34.35 -6.63
CA LEU A 23 28.66 -32.90 -6.41
C LEU A 23 27.59 -32.02 -7.07
N GLY A 24 26.73 -32.57 -7.93
CA GLY A 24 25.62 -31.83 -8.57
C GLY A 24 24.33 -31.73 -7.74
N GLY A 25 24.24 -32.44 -6.61
CA GLY A 25 23.00 -32.61 -5.84
C GLY A 25 22.77 -31.63 -4.67
N CYS A 26 23.76 -30.81 -4.31
CA CYS A 26 23.68 -29.90 -3.17
C CYS A 26 23.68 -28.42 -3.56
N ILE A 27 23.09 -28.08 -4.71
CA ILE A 27 22.47 -26.76 -4.89
C ILE A 27 20.98 -26.95 -4.65
N HIS A 28 20.61 -27.34 -3.43
CA HIS A 28 19.34 -26.89 -2.89
C HIS A 28 19.47 -25.37 -2.86
N ARG A 29 18.94 -24.72 -3.90
CA ARG A 29 18.65 -23.29 -3.85
C ARG A 29 17.90 -23.09 -2.54
N LEU A 30 18.58 -22.52 -1.55
CA LEU A 30 17.96 -21.66 -0.56
C LEU A 30 17.36 -20.49 -1.34
N LYS A 31 16.30 -20.75 -2.11
CA LYS A 31 15.32 -19.70 -2.38
C LYS A 31 14.76 -19.45 -1.00
N ALA A 32 15.20 -18.36 -0.37
CA ALA A 32 14.44 -17.75 0.70
C ALA A 32 12.98 -17.78 0.25
N ASP A 33 12.08 -18.28 1.11
CA ASP A 33 10.67 -18.38 0.78
C ASP A 33 10.14 -16.95 0.61
N VAL A 34 10.14 -16.49 -0.64
CA VAL A 34 9.84 -15.10 -0.98
C VAL A 34 8.34 -14.92 -0.80
N GLN A 35 7.97 -14.37 0.35
CA GLN A 35 6.59 -14.02 0.62
C GLN A 35 6.16 -12.90 -0.33
N PRO A 36 5.05 -13.07 -1.07
CA PRO A 36 4.63 -12.06 -2.01
C PRO A 36 4.13 -10.79 -1.28
N PRO A 37 4.22 -9.61 -1.91
CA PRO A 37 3.62 -8.39 -1.35
C PRO A 37 2.09 -8.54 -1.30
N GLN A 38 1.48 -8.29 -0.15
CA GLN A 38 0.04 -8.38 0.06
C GLN A 38 -0.63 -7.06 -0.34
N ILE A 39 -1.14 -6.99 -1.57
CA ILE A 39 -1.86 -5.80 -2.07
C ILE A 39 -3.27 -5.80 -1.47
N GLU A 40 -3.42 -5.19 -0.30
CA GLU A 40 -4.63 -5.28 0.51
C GLU A 40 -5.66 -4.20 0.16
N GLY A 41 -5.18 -3.01 -0.19
CA GLY A 41 -6.04 -1.85 -0.34
C GLY A 41 -5.72 -0.89 -1.47
N MET A 42 -6.71 -0.07 -1.80
CA MET A 42 -6.66 0.91 -2.87
C MET A 42 -7.20 2.25 -2.37
N PHE A 43 -6.39 3.29 -2.48
CA PHE A 43 -6.80 4.66 -2.27
C PHE A 43 -7.48 5.22 -3.51
N TRP A 44 -8.35 6.19 -3.25
CA TRP A 44 -8.96 7.03 -4.26
C TRP A 44 -9.07 8.46 -3.75
N GLN A 45 -8.73 9.42 -4.59
CA GLN A 45 -8.91 10.85 -4.41
C GLN A 45 -10.22 11.26 -5.11
N PRO A 46 -11.35 11.39 -4.41
CA PRO A 46 -12.60 11.74 -5.05
C PRO A 46 -12.54 12.96 -5.96
N ASP A 47 -13.01 12.79 -7.19
CA ASP A 47 -13.21 13.86 -8.16
C ASP A 47 -14.42 13.57 -9.08
N LEU A 48 -14.82 14.54 -9.90
CA LEU A 48 -15.96 14.36 -10.81
C LEU A 48 -15.66 13.41 -11.99
N ALA A 49 -14.40 13.25 -12.38
CA ALA A 49 -14.01 12.44 -13.54
C ALA A 49 -14.09 10.94 -13.22
N THR A 50 -13.74 10.55 -12.00
CA THR A 50 -13.64 9.18 -11.53
C THR A 50 -14.77 8.78 -10.59
N THR A 51 -15.73 9.68 -10.30
CA THR A 51 -16.96 9.34 -9.57
C THR A 51 -18.05 8.81 -10.51
N PRO A 52 -18.69 7.65 -10.22
CA PRO A 52 -18.33 6.68 -9.17
C PRO A 52 -17.07 5.85 -9.56
N PRO A 53 -16.23 5.44 -8.58
CA PRO A 53 -15.00 4.73 -8.85
C PRO A 53 -15.29 3.34 -9.45
N SER A 54 -14.46 2.95 -10.42
CA SER A 54 -14.56 1.64 -11.06
C SER A 54 -13.18 1.08 -11.40
N GLY A 55 -13.06 -0.25 -11.29
CA GLY A 55 -11.81 -0.96 -11.51
C GLY A 55 -11.97 -2.46 -11.37
N ASN A 56 -10.88 -3.18 -11.64
CA ASN A 56 -10.75 -4.64 -11.52
C ASN A 56 -9.67 -5.00 -10.47
N TRP A 57 -9.49 -4.16 -9.45
CA TRP A 57 -8.35 -4.25 -8.52
C TRP A 57 -8.40 -5.49 -7.62
N ASP A 58 -9.55 -6.15 -7.51
CA ASP A 58 -9.72 -7.45 -6.87
C ASP A 58 -8.81 -8.52 -7.48
N LEU A 59 -8.46 -8.39 -8.76
CA LEU A 59 -7.49 -9.28 -9.42
C LEU A 59 -6.07 -9.15 -8.87
N LEU A 60 -5.77 -8.07 -8.14
CA LEU A 60 -4.51 -7.87 -7.42
C LEU A 60 -4.58 -8.36 -5.96
N GLY A 61 -5.76 -8.79 -5.48
CA GLY A 61 -6.01 -9.12 -4.07
C GLY A 61 -6.62 -7.99 -3.24
N VAL A 62 -6.87 -6.82 -3.86
CA VAL A 62 -7.48 -5.68 -3.16
C VAL A 62 -8.88 -6.05 -2.68
N SER A 63 -9.15 -5.77 -1.42
CA SER A 63 -10.48 -5.91 -0.80
C SER A 63 -10.86 -4.72 0.08
N THR A 64 -9.89 -3.86 0.40
CA THR A 64 -10.11 -2.64 1.18
C THR A 64 -10.02 -1.40 0.29
N PHE A 65 -11.05 -0.57 0.30
CA PHE A 65 -11.05 0.70 -0.42
C PHE A 65 -10.99 1.89 0.54
N VAL A 66 -10.16 2.87 0.20
CA VAL A 66 -9.90 4.06 1.01
C VAL A 66 -10.25 5.30 0.18
N PRO A 67 -11.52 5.75 0.16
CA PRO A 67 -11.82 7.09 -0.34
C PRO A 67 -11.07 8.08 0.56
N GLN A 68 -10.17 8.88 0.01
CA GLN A 68 -9.31 9.79 0.77
C GLN A 68 -10.15 10.79 1.57
N TRP A 69 -11.29 11.22 1.00
CA TRP A 69 -12.19 12.17 1.64
C TRP A 69 -13.66 11.74 1.52
N SER A 70 -14.42 11.97 2.59
CA SER A 70 -15.88 12.04 2.54
C SER A 70 -16.35 13.44 2.15
N VAL A 71 -15.65 14.45 2.67
CA VAL A 71 -16.03 15.87 2.57
C VAL A 71 -14.78 16.69 2.26
N VAL A 72 -14.87 17.54 1.25
CA VAL A 72 -13.85 18.53 0.86
C VAL A 72 -14.55 19.83 0.51
N GLN A 73 -13.98 20.99 0.89
CA GLN A 73 -14.57 22.30 0.61
C GLN A 73 -16.05 22.40 1.05
N SER A 74 -16.37 21.82 2.21
CA SER A 74 -17.74 21.73 2.77
C SER A 74 -18.77 21.01 1.90
N LYS A 75 -18.33 20.21 0.92
CA LYS A 75 -19.19 19.39 0.05
C LYS A 75 -18.95 17.90 0.25
N SER A 76 -20.03 17.12 0.29
CA SER A 76 -20.03 15.66 0.45
C SER A 76 -19.87 14.94 -0.89
N TRP A 77 -18.93 13.99 -0.94
CA TRP A 77 -18.79 13.01 -2.03
C TRP A 77 -19.74 11.82 -1.87
N PHE A 78 -20.38 11.68 -0.71
CA PHE A 78 -21.31 10.60 -0.45
C PHE A 78 -22.77 11.06 -0.50
N ASP A 79 -23.62 10.13 -0.91
CA ASP A 79 -25.05 10.35 -1.15
C ASP A 79 -25.89 10.41 0.13
N HIS A 80 -25.37 9.91 1.26
CA HIS A 80 -26.06 9.95 2.54
C HIS A 80 -26.17 11.38 3.08
N GLU A 81 -27.29 11.65 3.77
CA GLU A 81 -27.56 12.96 4.35
C GLU A 81 -26.65 13.22 5.55
N ILE A 82 -25.75 14.19 5.41
CA ILE A 82 -24.89 14.68 6.50
C ILE A 82 -25.10 16.17 6.77
N GLY A 83 -26.16 16.76 6.19
CA GLY A 83 -26.47 18.19 6.30
C GLY A 83 -25.47 19.10 5.56
N LEU A 84 -24.75 18.55 4.57
CA LEU A 84 -23.82 19.29 3.71
C LEU A 84 -24.28 19.24 2.25
N GLN A 85 -23.91 20.27 1.48
CA GLN A 85 -24.10 20.26 0.04
C GLN A 85 -23.36 19.07 -0.58
N LYS A 86 -23.96 18.41 -1.57
CA LYS A 86 -23.33 17.29 -2.27
C LYS A 86 -22.62 17.78 -3.53
N TRP A 87 -21.59 17.06 -3.97
CA TRP A 87 -21.06 17.21 -5.33
C TRP A 87 -22.07 16.70 -6.37
N ASP A 88 -21.94 17.19 -7.60
CA ASP A 88 -22.82 16.84 -8.73
C ASP A 88 -22.86 15.33 -8.99
N LYS A 89 -21.74 14.65 -8.74
CA LYS A 89 -21.66 13.20 -8.65
C LYS A 89 -21.33 12.80 -7.23
N ASN A 90 -21.94 11.72 -6.76
CA ASN A 90 -21.76 11.20 -5.41
C ASN A 90 -21.79 9.66 -5.41
N ILE A 91 -21.48 9.07 -4.26
CA ILE A 91 -21.37 7.63 -4.08
C ILE A 91 -22.23 7.15 -2.93
N ASN A 92 -22.88 6.00 -3.15
CA ASN A 92 -23.50 5.22 -2.12
C ASN A 92 -22.50 4.22 -1.51
N LEU A 93 -22.19 4.37 -0.23
CA LEU A 93 -21.24 3.49 0.47
C LEU A 93 -21.69 2.04 0.51
N GLN A 94 -22.99 1.76 0.68
CA GLN A 94 -23.51 0.39 0.72
C GLN A 94 -23.39 -0.29 -0.65
N GLN A 95 -23.65 0.44 -1.74
CA GLN A 95 -23.42 -0.07 -3.10
C GLN A 95 -21.94 -0.26 -3.39
N LEU A 96 -21.07 0.62 -2.89
CA LEU A 96 -19.63 0.49 -3.02
C LEU A 96 -19.12 -0.78 -2.34
N GLN A 97 -19.65 -1.13 -1.16
CA GLN A 97 -19.32 -2.36 -0.43
C GLN A 97 -19.71 -3.66 -1.15
N GLN A 98 -20.56 -3.58 -2.18
CA GLN A 98 -20.88 -4.73 -3.04
C GLN A 98 -19.81 -4.99 -4.10
N LYS A 99 -18.83 -4.09 -4.29
CA LYS A 99 -17.74 -4.30 -5.23
C LYS A 99 -16.70 -5.25 -4.63
N PRO A 100 -16.20 -6.24 -5.39
CA PRO A 100 -15.19 -7.19 -4.89
C PRO A 100 -13.94 -6.52 -4.31
N TRP A 101 -13.52 -5.38 -4.87
CA TRP A 101 -12.36 -4.61 -4.43
C TRP A 101 -12.64 -3.59 -3.31
N ALA A 102 -13.88 -3.47 -2.84
CA ALA A 102 -14.28 -2.54 -1.78
C ALA A 102 -15.17 -3.19 -0.70
N GLN A 103 -15.04 -4.50 -0.50
CA GLN A 103 -15.75 -5.23 0.55
C GLN A 103 -15.56 -4.60 1.93
N HIS A 104 -14.37 -4.02 2.16
CA HIS A 104 -14.05 -3.24 3.35
C HIS A 104 -13.81 -1.78 2.97
N ILE A 105 -14.31 -0.86 3.80
CA ILE A 105 -14.07 0.58 3.63
C ILE A 105 -13.30 1.10 4.85
N LEU A 106 -12.14 1.73 4.61
CA LEU A 106 -11.55 2.69 5.55
C LEU A 106 -12.04 4.07 5.15
N LEU A 107 -12.99 4.62 5.91
CA LEU A 107 -13.69 5.82 5.49
C LEU A 107 -12.80 7.05 5.67
N GLY A 108 -12.37 7.67 4.58
CA GLY A 108 -11.71 8.97 4.63
C GLY A 108 -12.64 10.03 5.18
N LEU A 109 -12.15 10.84 6.12
CA LEU A 109 -12.94 11.81 6.85
C LEU A 109 -12.96 13.17 6.15
N ALA A 110 -13.15 14.27 6.89
CA ALA A 110 -13.13 15.61 6.34
C ALA A 110 -11.70 16.04 5.99
N GLY A 111 -11.50 16.68 4.84
CA GLY A 111 -10.21 17.23 4.42
C GLY A 111 -10.34 18.45 3.50
N GLU A 112 -9.21 18.84 2.93
CA GLU A 112 -9.09 19.89 1.92
C GLU A 112 -8.12 19.43 0.83
N TYR A 113 -8.32 19.85 -0.43
CA TYR A 113 -7.37 19.55 -1.52
C TYR A 113 -6.04 20.29 -1.36
N ASP A 114 -6.08 21.50 -0.81
CA ASP A 114 -4.88 22.27 -0.52
C ASP A 114 -4.31 21.82 0.82
N GLU A 115 -3.10 21.28 0.80
CA GLU A 115 -2.45 20.72 1.98
C GLU A 115 -2.16 21.78 3.06
N LYS A 116 -1.78 23.01 2.66
CA LYS A 116 -1.53 24.09 3.63
C LYS A 116 -2.82 24.47 4.35
N LEU A 117 -3.93 24.53 3.61
CA LEU A 117 -5.25 24.75 4.16
C LEU A 117 -5.67 23.61 5.08
N ALA A 118 -5.46 22.35 4.67
CA ALA A 118 -5.75 21.18 5.49
C ALA A 118 -5.01 21.22 6.83
N ARG A 119 -3.70 21.51 6.80
CA ARG A 119 -2.86 21.64 8.01
C ARG A 119 -3.31 22.78 8.91
N SER A 120 -3.59 23.96 8.35
CA SER A 120 -4.03 25.13 9.14
C SER A 120 -5.41 24.94 9.79
N LYS A 121 -6.26 24.07 9.24
CA LYS A 121 -7.61 23.77 9.73
C LYS A 121 -7.74 22.43 10.44
N VAL A 122 -6.64 21.76 10.79
CA VAL A 122 -6.64 20.35 11.25
C VAL A 122 -7.63 20.07 12.40
N LEU A 123 -7.75 20.97 13.38
CA LEU A 123 -8.70 20.81 14.49
C LEU A 123 -10.16 20.96 14.04
N GLN A 124 -10.45 21.92 13.16
CA GLN A 124 -11.78 22.10 12.58
C GLN A 124 -12.18 20.89 11.72
N LEU A 125 -11.24 20.35 10.94
CA LEU A 125 -11.47 19.14 10.14
C LEU A 125 -11.79 17.94 11.03
N ALA A 126 -11.14 17.80 12.20
CA ALA A 126 -11.49 16.76 13.16
C ALA A 126 -12.91 16.92 13.71
N GLU A 127 -13.35 18.14 14.05
CA GLU A 127 -14.74 18.37 14.48
C GLU A 127 -15.76 18.08 13.38
N ASN A 128 -15.48 18.49 12.14
CA ASN A 128 -16.32 18.14 11.00
C ASN A 128 -16.37 16.63 10.76
N SER A 129 -15.26 15.94 11.00
CA SER A 129 -15.16 14.49 10.86
C SER A 129 -16.05 13.73 11.84
N LYS A 130 -16.25 14.24 13.07
CA LYS A 130 -17.19 13.64 14.03
C LYS A 130 -18.61 13.58 13.49
N LYS A 131 -19.06 14.62 12.76
CA LYS A 131 -20.39 14.62 12.10
C LYS A 131 -20.50 13.51 11.05
N ILE A 132 -19.44 13.29 10.27
CA ILE A 132 -19.41 12.24 9.25
C ILE A 132 -19.47 10.86 9.92
N ILE A 133 -18.70 10.66 11.00
CA ILE A 133 -18.70 9.44 11.81
C ILE A 133 -20.09 9.16 12.37
N ASP A 134 -20.74 10.16 12.99
CA ASP A 134 -22.06 10.01 13.59
C ASP A 134 -23.11 9.56 12.57
N ASN A 135 -23.04 10.07 11.34
CA ASN A 135 -23.96 9.71 10.25
C ASN A 135 -23.61 8.39 9.54
N THR A 136 -22.47 7.77 9.85
CA THR A 136 -22.03 6.50 9.23
C THR A 136 -21.98 5.33 10.20
N LYS A 137 -22.47 5.49 11.44
CA LYS A 137 -22.46 4.47 12.51
C LYS A 137 -23.12 3.13 12.14
N LEU A 138 -24.12 3.16 11.26
CA LEU A 138 -24.86 1.95 10.84
C LEU A 138 -24.20 1.22 9.66
N ILE A 139 -23.14 1.79 9.07
CA ILE A 139 -22.41 1.20 7.96
C ILE A 139 -21.26 0.37 8.55
N PRO A 140 -21.09 -0.91 8.15
CA PRO A 140 -20.00 -1.74 8.65
C PRO A 140 -18.67 -1.31 8.03
N LEU A 141 -17.99 -0.35 8.69
CA LEU A 141 -16.69 0.18 8.26
C LEU A 141 -15.53 -0.60 8.90
N LYS A 142 -14.42 -0.74 8.18
CA LYS A 142 -13.16 -1.32 8.71
C LYS A 142 -12.42 -0.35 9.64
N GLY A 143 -12.73 0.94 9.52
CA GLY A 143 -12.10 2.01 10.28
C GLY A 143 -12.23 3.36 9.58
N TYR A 144 -11.46 4.33 10.05
CA TYR A 144 -11.44 5.68 9.52
C TYR A 144 -10.03 6.07 9.06
N TYR A 145 -9.96 6.95 8.07
CA TYR A 145 -8.73 7.57 7.61
C TYR A 145 -8.87 9.10 7.77
N PHE A 146 -8.02 9.71 8.59
CA PHE A 146 -7.99 11.17 8.72
C PHE A 146 -6.98 11.75 7.73
N PRO A 147 -7.44 12.50 6.70
CA PRO A 147 -6.67 12.70 5.48
C PRO A 147 -5.69 13.86 5.51
N VAL A 148 -5.45 14.46 6.68
CA VAL A 148 -4.45 15.52 6.83
C VAL A 148 -3.08 14.87 6.92
N GLU A 149 -2.31 15.00 5.84
CA GLU A 149 -1.00 14.39 5.70
C GLU A 149 0.06 15.17 6.51
N ALA A 150 1.04 14.44 7.04
CA ALA A 150 2.10 15.01 7.85
C ALA A 150 3.49 14.60 7.34
N ASP A 151 4.42 15.55 7.42
CA ASP A 151 5.84 15.34 7.17
C ASP A 151 6.68 16.12 8.21
N PRO A 152 7.98 15.81 8.34
CA PRO A 152 8.86 16.43 9.34
C PRO A 152 8.94 17.96 9.30
N THR A 153 8.59 18.62 8.19
CA THR A 153 8.59 20.08 8.07
C THR A 153 7.40 20.75 8.79
N TRP A 154 6.39 19.98 9.22
CA TRP A 154 5.22 20.56 9.88
C TRP A 154 5.51 20.94 11.34
N ILE A 155 5.80 22.23 11.56
CA ILE A 155 6.10 22.81 12.88
C ILE A 155 4.98 22.55 13.91
N CYS A 156 3.72 22.63 13.50
CA CYS A 156 2.55 22.48 14.38
C CYS A 156 1.93 21.07 14.35
N VAL A 157 2.71 20.01 14.07
CA VAL A 157 2.20 18.62 13.98
C VAL A 157 1.49 18.14 15.27
N ASN A 158 1.79 18.75 16.42
CA ASN A 158 1.07 18.47 17.67
C ASN A 158 -0.43 18.80 17.62
N ASP A 159 -0.88 19.69 16.73
CA ASP A 159 -2.31 19.93 16.53
C ASP A 159 -2.99 18.79 15.78
N LEU A 160 -2.27 18.11 14.88
CA LEU A 160 -2.73 16.83 14.31
C LEU A 160 -2.87 15.76 15.40
N ALA A 161 -1.91 15.68 16.33
CA ALA A 161 -2.02 14.76 17.47
C ALA A 161 -3.27 15.03 18.33
N LYS A 162 -3.58 16.31 18.59
CA LYS A 162 -4.81 16.71 19.30
C LYS A 162 -6.06 16.28 18.53
N ALA A 163 -6.13 16.56 17.23
CA ALA A 163 -7.22 16.13 16.35
C ALA A 163 -7.46 14.62 16.41
N ILE A 164 -6.40 13.83 16.18
CA ILE A 164 -6.42 12.36 16.16
C ILE A 164 -6.97 11.76 17.47
N ARG A 165 -6.65 12.35 18.63
CA ARG A 165 -7.14 11.86 19.94
C ARG A 165 -8.65 12.00 20.11
N THR A 166 -9.30 12.89 19.36
CA THR A 166 -10.75 13.10 19.45
C THR A 166 -11.57 12.18 18.55
N LEU A 167 -10.91 11.42 17.67
CA LEU A 167 -11.54 10.58 16.67
C LEU A 167 -11.53 9.09 17.10
N PRO A 168 -12.59 8.32 16.78
CA PRO A 168 -12.70 6.91 17.15
C PRO A 168 -11.68 6.04 16.43
N LYS A 169 -11.35 4.90 17.04
CA LYS A 169 -10.45 3.89 16.48
C LYS A 169 -11.25 2.72 15.88
N PRO A 170 -10.69 1.93 14.94
CA PRO A 170 -9.36 2.09 14.33
C PRO A 170 -9.28 3.32 13.41
N LEU A 171 -8.17 4.06 13.53
CA LEU A 171 -7.94 5.31 12.81
C LEU A 171 -6.56 5.27 12.17
N TRP A 172 -6.50 5.71 10.93
CA TRP A 172 -5.30 5.78 10.12
C TRP A 172 -5.01 7.22 9.68
N ILE A 173 -3.73 7.56 9.56
CA ILE A 173 -3.25 8.81 8.94
C ILE A 173 -2.17 8.49 7.91
N SER A 174 -1.83 9.45 7.05
CA SER A 174 -0.73 9.30 6.10
C SER A 174 0.43 10.20 6.48
N ILE A 175 1.66 9.67 6.34
CA ILE A 175 2.89 10.46 6.42
C ILE A 175 3.73 10.29 5.17
N TYR A 176 4.55 11.28 4.89
CA TYR A 176 5.61 11.22 3.90
C TYR A 176 6.85 11.96 4.41
N SER A 177 7.93 11.92 3.61
CA SER A 177 9.09 12.79 3.82
C SER A 177 9.69 13.13 2.46
N GLY A 178 10.00 14.42 2.27
CA GLY A 178 10.64 14.94 1.05
C GLY A 178 12.14 14.59 0.94
N GLU A 179 12.74 13.99 1.96
CA GLU A 179 14.13 13.56 1.96
C GLU A 179 14.27 12.11 1.50
N GLN A 180 15.32 11.76 0.75
CA GLN A 180 15.50 10.39 0.27
C GLN A 180 15.73 9.38 1.41
N ALA A 181 16.50 9.77 2.43
CA ALA A 181 16.84 8.95 3.58
C ALA A 181 16.68 9.75 4.88
N PRO A 182 15.46 9.87 5.42
CA PRO A 182 15.21 10.67 6.62
C PRO A 182 15.69 9.93 7.87
N GLU A 183 16.84 10.33 8.41
CA GLU A 183 17.54 9.62 9.51
C GLU A 183 16.75 9.55 10.84
N HIS A 184 15.71 10.39 11.01
CA HIS A 184 14.95 10.52 12.26
C HIS A 184 13.43 10.50 12.07
N LEU A 185 12.93 9.92 10.98
CA LEU A 185 11.48 9.91 10.70
C LEU A 185 10.69 9.16 11.79
N ASP A 186 11.25 8.07 12.32
CA ASP A 186 10.69 7.28 13.41
C ASP A 186 10.61 8.09 14.72
N THR A 187 11.68 8.78 15.07
CA THR A 187 11.76 9.63 16.26
C THR A 187 10.80 10.82 16.15
N TRP A 188 10.73 11.45 14.98
CA TRP A 188 9.75 12.49 14.70
C TRP A 188 8.33 11.95 14.88
N LEU A 189 7.99 10.80 14.28
CA LEU A 189 6.66 10.22 14.39
C LEU A 189 6.30 9.87 15.85
N LYS A 190 7.26 9.28 16.58
CA LYS A 190 7.11 8.90 17.99
C LYS A 190 6.84 10.09 18.90
N SER A 191 7.39 11.26 18.56
CA SER A 191 7.28 12.46 19.39
C SER A 191 5.84 12.99 19.53
N TRP A 192 4.94 12.65 18.61
CA TRP A 192 3.59 13.22 18.59
C TRP A 192 2.45 12.22 18.33
N LEU A 193 2.70 11.10 17.63
CA LEU A 193 1.65 10.17 17.20
C LEU A 193 0.92 9.54 18.40
N PRO A 194 -0.40 9.73 18.53
CA PRO A 194 -1.17 9.05 19.57
C PRO A 194 -1.13 7.52 19.41
N SER A 195 -0.98 6.80 20.53
CA SER A 195 -0.98 5.33 20.54
C SER A 195 -2.19 4.73 19.82
N ARG A 196 -2.01 3.55 19.20
CA ARG A 196 -3.07 2.84 18.46
C ARG A 196 -3.65 3.62 17.26
N THR A 197 -2.83 4.48 16.66
CA THR A 197 -3.12 5.11 15.36
C THR A 197 -2.28 4.39 14.31
N GLY A 198 -2.93 3.85 13.29
CA GLY A 198 -2.23 3.28 12.15
C GLY A 198 -1.67 4.37 11.24
N VAL A 199 -0.62 4.06 10.52
CA VAL A 199 0.07 5.00 9.64
C VAL A 199 0.26 4.36 8.28
N PHE A 200 -0.19 5.08 7.27
CA PHE A 200 0.16 4.86 5.88
C PHE A 200 1.44 5.67 5.58
N PHE A 201 2.51 4.98 5.20
CA PHE A 201 3.76 5.61 4.78
C PHE A 201 3.79 5.69 3.25
N GLN A 202 3.73 6.90 2.70
CA GLN A 202 3.88 7.11 1.26
C GLN A 202 5.32 6.86 0.84
N ASP A 203 5.50 6.01 -0.18
CA ASP A 203 6.83 5.55 -0.57
C ASP A 203 7.71 6.66 -1.17
N GLY A 204 7.08 7.69 -1.75
CA GLY A 204 7.75 8.80 -2.41
C GLY A 204 8.33 8.43 -3.78
N VAL A 205 7.99 7.25 -4.31
CA VAL A 205 8.44 6.79 -5.62
C VAL A 205 7.69 7.53 -6.72
N GLY A 206 6.41 7.81 -6.51
CA GLY A 206 5.55 8.47 -7.49
C GLY A 206 5.85 9.95 -7.67
N VAL A 207 6.48 10.59 -6.68
CA VAL A 207 7.01 11.96 -6.76
C VAL A 207 8.51 12.02 -7.11
N GLY A 208 9.17 10.86 -7.20
CA GLY A 208 10.60 10.77 -7.55
C GLY A 208 11.57 11.07 -6.41
N THR A 209 11.11 11.06 -5.16
CA THR A 209 11.96 11.24 -3.97
C THR A 209 12.82 10.02 -3.71
N ARG A 210 12.29 8.80 -3.88
CA ARG A 210 12.99 7.54 -3.56
C ARG A 210 12.89 6.52 -4.69
N SER A 211 13.87 5.60 -4.72
CA SER A 211 13.68 4.29 -5.36
C SER A 211 12.82 3.38 -4.48
N PRO A 212 12.22 2.32 -5.04
CA PRO A 212 11.47 1.34 -4.25
C PRO A 212 12.29 0.71 -3.11
N GLN A 213 13.57 0.42 -3.32
CA GLN A 213 14.43 -0.18 -2.30
C GLN A 213 14.71 0.80 -1.16
N GLN A 214 14.89 2.09 -1.47
CA GLN A 214 15.03 3.11 -0.44
C GLN A 214 13.75 3.25 0.39
N ALA A 215 12.58 3.25 -0.26
CA ALA A 215 11.31 3.27 0.46
C ALA A 215 11.12 2.03 1.36
N ARG A 216 11.53 0.84 0.90
CA ARG A 216 11.50 -0.39 1.70
C ARG A 216 12.36 -0.26 2.96
N ILE A 217 13.57 0.30 2.85
CA ILE A 217 14.47 0.49 3.99
C ILE A 217 13.83 1.42 5.03
N VAL A 218 13.26 2.55 4.60
CA VAL A 218 12.58 3.49 5.52
C VAL A 218 11.38 2.82 6.20
N LEU A 219 10.59 2.05 5.44
CA LEU A 219 9.48 1.27 5.98
C LEU A 219 9.95 0.29 7.06
N GLU A 220 11.04 -0.46 6.85
CA GLU A 220 11.58 -1.40 7.84
C GLU A 220 11.98 -0.70 9.13
N TYR A 221 12.60 0.48 9.04
CA TYR A 221 12.96 1.27 10.22
C TYR A 221 11.72 1.72 10.99
N LEU A 222 10.69 2.24 10.30
CA LEU A 222 9.43 2.59 10.95
C LEU A 222 8.75 1.37 11.59
N GLN A 223 8.68 0.25 10.87
CA GLN A 223 8.05 -0.98 11.36
C GLN A 223 8.80 -1.61 12.54
N LYS A 224 10.11 -1.40 12.67
CA LYS A 224 10.89 -1.84 13.83
C LYS A 224 10.43 -1.14 15.12
N GLU A 225 10.09 0.15 15.03
CA GLU A 225 9.63 0.94 16.17
C GLU A 225 8.13 0.75 16.45
N PHE A 226 7.30 0.78 15.41
CA PHE A 226 5.84 0.84 15.55
C PHE A 226 5.12 -0.49 15.30
N GLY A 227 5.81 -1.48 14.72
CA GLY A 227 5.24 -2.77 14.33
C GLY A 227 4.67 -2.80 12.91
N LYS A 228 4.77 -3.97 12.27
CA LYS A 228 4.38 -4.19 10.86
C LYS A 228 2.90 -3.93 10.56
N ASP A 229 2.02 -4.17 11.51
CA ASP A 229 0.58 -3.95 11.34
C ASP A 229 0.15 -2.49 11.57
N ASN A 230 1.03 -1.65 12.13
CA ASN A 230 0.73 -0.24 12.39
C ASN A 230 1.32 0.69 11.33
N ILE A 231 2.34 0.26 10.59
CA ILE A 231 2.95 1.02 9.48
C ILE A 231 2.81 0.24 8.18
N ILE A 232 1.93 0.72 7.31
CA ILE A 232 1.65 0.12 6.00
C ILE A 232 2.18 1.02 4.89
N ILE A 233 2.88 0.45 3.91
CA ILE A 233 3.41 1.24 2.79
C ILE A 233 2.32 1.53 1.76
N VAL A 234 2.35 2.75 1.24
CA VAL A 234 1.53 3.20 0.12
C VAL A 234 2.39 3.30 -1.13
N LEU A 235 2.08 2.45 -2.10
CA LEU A 235 2.67 2.44 -3.42
C LEU A 235 2.03 3.53 -4.28
N GLU A 236 2.78 4.56 -4.60
CA GLU A 236 2.32 5.62 -5.52
C GLU A 236 2.38 5.13 -6.98
N ALA A 237 1.22 4.97 -7.60
CA ALA A 237 1.00 4.43 -8.94
C ALA A 237 1.07 5.49 -10.05
N PHE A 238 1.62 6.67 -9.77
CA PHE A 238 1.79 7.75 -10.72
C PHE A 238 3.26 8.15 -10.85
N ARG A 239 3.62 8.93 -11.87
CA ARG A 239 4.99 9.43 -12.11
C ARG A 239 4.96 10.87 -12.57
N PRO A 240 5.95 11.71 -12.20
CA PRO A 240 5.96 13.10 -12.61
C PRO A 240 6.21 13.19 -14.11
N VAL A 241 5.59 14.17 -14.74
CA VAL A 241 5.90 14.62 -16.11
C VAL A 241 6.19 16.11 -16.08
N LYS A 242 6.73 16.65 -17.19
CA LYS A 242 7.05 18.08 -17.29
C LYS A 242 5.83 18.95 -16.97
N GLY A 243 6.05 20.05 -16.25
CA GLY A 243 5.00 21.02 -15.91
C GLY A 243 4.18 20.68 -14.66
N GLY A 244 4.73 19.87 -13.74
CA GLY A 244 4.09 19.58 -12.44
C GLY A 244 2.86 18.67 -12.52
N LYS A 245 2.72 17.94 -13.62
CA LYS A 245 1.63 16.97 -13.82
C LYS A 245 2.12 15.55 -13.52
N PHE A 246 1.19 14.61 -13.48
CA PHE A 246 1.49 13.20 -13.31
C PHE A 246 0.89 12.36 -14.44
N ARG A 247 1.59 11.27 -14.80
CA ARG A 247 1.07 10.16 -15.63
C ARG A 247 0.85 8.94 -14.73
N SER A 248 0.08 7.97 -15.21
CA SER A 248 0.08 6.65 -14.61
C SER A 248 1.48 6.02 -14.70
N ALA A 249 1.89 5.30 -13.65
CA ALA A 249 3.03 4.41 -13.70
C ALA A 249 2.75 3.31 -14.73
N TYR A 250 3.77 2.95 -15.49
CA TYR A 250 3.71 1.80 -16.37
C TYR A 250 3.65 0.51 -15.55
N PRO A 251 3.11 -0.59 -16.10
CA PRO A 251 2.98 -1.83 -15.35
C PRO A 251 4.30 -2.35 -14.79
N TRP A 252 5.41 -2.21 -15.53
CA TRP A 252 6.72 -2.65 -15.05
C TRP A 252 7.26 -1.80 -13.89
N GLU A 253 6.90 -0.51 -13.82
CA GLU A 253 7.29 0.37 -12.71
C GLU A 253 6.53 -0.03 -11.42
N VAL A 254 5.24 -0.37 -11.54
CA VAL A 254 4.45 -0.91 -10.41
C VAL A 254 5.00 -2.27 -9.97
N ILE A 255 5.36 -3.14 -10.92
CA ILE A 255 5.98 -4.44 -10.64
C ILE A 255 7.31 -4.27 -9.89
N GLU A 256 8.13 -3.28 -10.26
CA GLU A 256 9.38 -2.98 -9.58
C GLU A 256 9.16 -2.58 -8.12
N GLN A 257 8.18 -1.72 -7.85
CA GLN A 257 7.77 -1.37 -6.48
C GLN A 257 7.32 -2.61 -5.70
N LEU A 258 6.42 -3.42 -6.27
CA LEU A 258 5.90 -4.62 -5.62
C LEU A 258 7.00 -5.64 -5.30
N LYS A 259 7.99 -5.81 -6.19
CA LYS A 259 9.17 -6.67 -5.90
C LYS A 259 9.96 -6.17 -4.70
N ALA A 260 10.16 -4.85 -4.57
CA ALA A 260 10.86 -4.29 -3.42
C ALA A 260 10.07 -4.44 -2.11
N TYR A 261 8.75 -4.59 -2.19
CA TYR A 261 7.84 -4.69 -1.05
C TYR A 261 7.42 -6.13 -0.73
N GLU A 262 8.15 -7.14 -1.21
CA GLU A 262 7.93 -8.54 -0.87
C GLU A 262 7.80 -8.74 0.67
N GLY A 263 6.81 -9.52 1.08
CA GLY A 263 6.45 -9.77 2.48
C GLY A 263 5.78 -8.60 3.22
N GLN A 264 5.45 -7.50 2.53
CA GLN A 264 4.77 -6.35 3.11
C GLN A 264 3.29 -6.29 2.71
N LYS A 265 2.47 -5.73 3.60
CA LYS A 265 1.15 -5.21 3.24
C LYS A 265 1.32 -3.90 2.47
N VAL A 266 0.62 -3.77 1.36
CA VAL A 266 0.71 -2.65 0.43
C VAL A 266 -0.67 -2.10 0.14
N TYR A 267 -0.81 -0.78 0.24
CA TYR A 267 -1.95 -0.06 -0.32
C TYR A 267 -1.47 0.69 -1.56
N ILE A 268 -2.28 0.78 -2.61
CA ILE A 268 -1.91 1.49 -3.83
C ILE A 268 -2.63 2.84 -3.87
N PHE A 269 -1.92 3.89 -4.26
CA PHE A 269 -2.45 5.24 -4.43
C PHE A 269 -2.13 5.74 -5.84
N ASP A 270 -3.07 6.09 -6.72
CA ASP A 270 -4.53 6.03 -6.62
C ASP A 270 -5.06 5.10 -7.72
N GLY A 271 -6.03 4.26 -7.35
CA GLY A 271 -6.64 3.27 -8.24
C GLY A 271 -7.39 3.87 -9.43
N PRO A 272 -8.53 4.55 -9.21
CA PRO A 272 -9.32 5.18 -10.28
C PRO A 272 -8.54 6.04 -11.26
N HIS A 273 -7.53 6.77 -10.81
CA HIS A 273 -6.74 7.66 -11.67
C HIS A 273 -5.62 6.95 -12.42
N TYR A 274 -4.94 5.99 -11.78
CA TYR A 274 -3.66 5.50 -12.27
C TYR A 274 -3.56 3.99 -12.46
N MET A 275 -4.49 3.21 -11.94
CA MET A 275 -4.54 1.75 -12.08
C MET A 275 -5.66 1.31 -13.02
N ASN A 276 -5.49 1.64 -14.31
CA ASN A 276 -6.42 1.20 -15.35
C ASN A 276 -6.38 -0.33 -15.56
N ARG A 277 -7.36 -0.83 -16.33
CA ARG A 277 -7.52 -2.27 -16.63
C ARG A 277 -6.27 -2.93 -17.20
N MET A 278 -5.55 -2.27 -18.11
CA MET A 278 -4.34 -2.84 -18.72
C MET A 278 -3.22 -3.01 -17.71
N THR A 279 -3.02 -2.00 -16.84
CA THR A 279 -2.04 -2.09 -15.76
C THR A 279 -2.40 -3.21 -14.79
N VAL A 280 -3.66 -3.27 -14.35
CA VAL A 280 -4.15 -4.32 -13.45
C VAL A 280 -3.92 -5.71 -14.02
N TYR A 281 -4.32 -5.98 -15.26
CA TYR A 281 -4.13 -7.30 -15.86
C TYR A 281 -2.65 -7.68 -16.01
N THR A 282 -1.81 -6.73 -16.42
CA THR A 282 -0.38 -6.99 -16.60
C THR A 282 0.29 -7.32 -15.26
N VAL A 283 -0.03 -6.55 -14.21
CA VAL A 283 0.50 -6.78 -12.87
C VAL A 283 -0.05 -8.09 -12.29
N ALA A 284 -1.35 -8.38 -12.43
CA ALA A 284 -1.96 -9.61 -11.97
C ALA A 284 -1.36 -10.86 -12.64
N LEU A 285 -1.14 -10.80 -13.97
CA LEU A 285 -0.49 -11.87 -14.71
C LEU A 285 0.95 -12.08 -14.21
N TRP A 286 1.73 -11.01 -14.07
CA TRP A 286 3.06 -11.08 -13.50
C TRP A 286 3.05 -11.71 -12.10
N TYR A 287 2.14 -11.26 -11.23
CA TYR A 287 2.03 -11.74 -9.86
C TYR A 287 1.75 -13.25 -9.82
N LYS A 288 0.81 -13.72 -10.66
CA LYS A 288 0.49 -15.15 -10.81
C LYS A 288 1.68 -15.95 -11.34
N LEU A 289 2.41 -15.45 -12.33
CA LEU A 289 3.59 -16.12 -12.88
C LEU A 289 4.76 -16.16 -11.87
N ARG A 290 4.92 -15.11 -11.07
CA ARG A 290 6.03 -14.97 -10.11
C ARG A 290 5.81 -15.77 -8.83
N TYR A 291 4.60 -15.71 -8.27
CA TYR A 291 4.29 -16.26 -6.94
C TYR A 291 3.30 -17.43 -6.96
N GLY A 292 2.49 -17.56 -8.02
CA GLY A 292 1.45 -18.60 -8.13
C GLY A 292 1.97 -20.02 -8.35
N ALA A 293 3.26 -20.22 -8.64
CA ALA A 293 3.85 -21.55 -8.75
C ALA A 293 4.10 -22.23 -7.39
N HIS A 294 3.94 -21.51 -6.27
CA HIS A 294 4.19 -22.02 -4.92
C HIS A 294 2.94 -22.61 -4.23
N THR A 295 1.74 -22.49 -4.82
CA THR A 295 0.49 -23.05 -4.25
C THR A 295 0.11 -24.45 -4.75
N ILE A 296 0.90 -25.05 -5.65
CA ILE A 296 0.71 -26.45 -6.08
C ILE A 296 1.70 -27.34 -5.33
N LYS A 297 1.48 -27.55 -4.02
CA LYS A 297 1.97 -28.71 -3.26
C LYS A 297 1.43 -28.69 -1.84
N ALA A 298 0.19 -29.16 -1.68
CA ALA A 298 -0.30 -29.83 -0.48
C ALA A 298 -1.66 -30.47 -0.86
N SER A 299 -1.59 -31.67 -1.42
CA SER A 299 -2.70 -32.61 -1.51
C SER A 299 -2.25 -33.90 -0.88
#